data_AF-W1Q5R5-F1
#
_entry.id   AF-W1Q5R5-F1
#
_cell.length_a   1.000
_cell.length_b   1.000
_cell.length_c   1.000
_cell.angle_alpha   90.00
_cell.angle_beta   90.00
_cell.angle_gamma   90.00
#
_symmetry.space_group_name_H-M   'P 1'
#
loop_
_entity.id
_entity.type
_entity.pdbx_description
1 polymer ?
#
loop_
_entity_poly.entity_id
_entity_poly.type
_entity_poly.pdbx_seq_one_letter_code
_entity_poly.pdbx_strand_id
1 'polypeptide(L)'
;MLIQYISWAFTAYETLILIWAIMSWFPDARYSDLGRWVGRLVEPYVELFDRFIPPIGSVSLSAFAALAVLHLVRNFLFRLLIGV
;
A
#
# COMPACT_ATOMS: atom_id res chain seq x y z
N MET A 1 -6.05 -23.14 -5.40
CA MET A 1 -5.89 -22.26 -6.59
C MET A 1 -6.35 -20.84 -6.31
N LEU A 2 -7.62 -20.59 -5.95
CA LEU A 2 -8.13 -19.23 -5.64
C LEU A 2 -7.30 -18.47 -4.57
N ILE A 3 -6.99 -19.13 -3.45
CA ILE A 3 -6.20 -18.58 -2.32
C ILE A 3 -4.82 -18.07 -2.78
N GLN A 4 -4.21 -18.72 -3.78
CA GLN A 4 -2.90 -18.31 -4.30
C GLN A 4 -3.00 -17.01 -5.11
N TYR A 5 -4.04 -16.88 -5.95
CA TYR A 5 -4.29 -15.64 -6.70
C TYR A 5 -4.58 -14.46 -5.77
N ILE A 6 -5.37 -14.68 -4.71
CA ILE A 6 -5.62 -13.67 -3.69
C ILE A 6 -4.31 -13.27 -3.01
N SER A 7 -3.48 -14.26 -2.60
CA SER A 7 -2.19 -13.97 -1.96
C SER A 7 -1.27 -13.17 -2.88
N TRP A 8 -1.23 -13.52 -4.17
CA TRP A 8 -0.41 -12.81 -5.14
C TRP A 8 -0.90 -11.36 -5.32
N ALA A 9 -2.21 -11.13 -5.37
CA ALA A 9 -2.77 -9.79 -5.45
C ALA A 9 -2.42 -8.92 -4.24
N PHE A 10 -2.53 -9.46 -3.02
CA PHE A 10 -2.11 -8.74 -1.81
C PHE A 10 -0.62 -8.41 -1.83
N THR A 11 0.24 -9.38 -2.15
CA THR A 11 1.69 -9.15 -2.22
C THR A 11 2.09 -8.17 -3.30
N ALA A 12 1.44 -8.19 -4.46
CA ALA A 12 1.65 -7.21 -5.52
C ALA A 12 1.26 -5.80 -5.05
N TYR A 13 0.13 -5.66 -4.36
CA TYR A 13 -0.33 -4.36 -3.85
C TYR A 13 0.53 -3.84 -2.69
N GLU A 14 0.93 -4.71 -1.75
CA GLU A 14 1.91 -4.40 -0.69
C GLU A 14 3.22 -3.87 -1.31
N THR A 15 3.69 -4.53 -2.38
CA THR A 15 4.90 -4.11 -3.11
C THR A 15 4.72 -2.76 -3.81
N LEU A 16 3.55 -2.49 -4.40
CA LEU A 16 3.24 -1.20 -5.02
C LEU A 16 3.24 -0.07 -3.98
N ILE A 17 2.64 -0.29 -2.81
CA ILE A 17 2.65 0.69 -1.71
C ILE A 17 4.07 0.91 -1.21
N LEU A 18 4.88 -0.14 -1.10
CA LEU A 18 6.29 -0.02 -0.72
C LEU A 18 7.09 0.78 -1.75
N ILE A 19 6.93 0.50 -3.05
CA ILE A 19 7.56 1.26 -4.13
C ILE A 19 7.13 2.72 -4.04
N TRP A 20 5.82 2.99 -3.91
CA TRP A 20 5.30 4.35 -3.75
C TRP A 20 5.89 5.06 -2.53
N ALA A 21 5.98 4.38 -1.38
CA ALA A 21 6.57 4.92 -0.16
C ALA A 21 8.05 5.27 -0.37
N ILE A 22 8.81 4.42 -1.07
CA ILE A 22 10.20 4.69 -1.41
C ILE A 22 10.30 5.88 -2.36
N MET A 23 9.45 5.94 -3.39
CA MET A 23 9.40 7.06 -4.31
C MET A 23 8.99 8.35 -3.62
N SER A 24 8.17 8.28 -2.56
CA SER A 24 7.74 9.45 -1.80
C SER A 24 8.92 10.22 -1.18
N TRP A 25 10.02 9.53 -0.86
CA TRP A 25 11.26 10.13 -0.39
C TRP A 25 12.04 10.90 -1.45
N PHE A 26 11.87 10.56 -2.74
CA PHE A 26 12.61 11.15 -3.84
C PHE A 26 11.64 11.91 -4.77
N PRO A 27 11.58 13.25 -4.72
CA PRO A 27 10.63 14.04 -5.50
C PRO A 27 10.66 13.70 -7.00
N ASP A 28 11.85 13.59 -7.59
CA ASP A 28 12.03 13.27 -9.02
C ASP A 28 11.48 11.89 -9.39
N ALA A 29 11.51 10.93 -8.46
CA ALA A 29 10.93 9.62 -8.68
C ALA A 29 9.40 9.70 -8.76
N ARG A 30 8.74 10.48 -7.89
CA ARG A 30 7.28 10.68 -7.95
C ARG A 30 6.81 11.29 -9.25
N TYR A 31 7.57 12.22 -9.82
CA TYR A 31 7.19 12.89 -11.07
C TYR A 31 7.48 12.05 -12.32
N SER A 32 8.21 10.94 -12.22
CA SER A 32 8.45 10.03 -13.34
C SER A 32 7.14 9.40 -13.85
N ASP A 33 7.14 8.89 -15.09
CA ASP A 33 5.99 8.17 -15.65
C ASP A 33 5.56 7.01 -14.76
N LEU A 34 6.50 6.19 -14.31
CA LEU A 34 6.26 5.09 -13.39
C LEU A 34 5.65 5.60 -12.07
N GLY A 35 6.19 6.69 -11.52
CA GLY A 35 5.72 7.28 -10.27
C GLY A 35 4.28 7.75 -10.35
N ARG A 36 3.90 8.41 -11.44
CA ARG A 36 2.51 8.81 -11.69
C ARG A 36 1.59 7.61 -11.86
N TRP A 37 2.03 6.56 -12.54
CA TRP A 37 1.25 5.33 -12.72
C TRP A 37 1.03 4.60 -11.40
N VAL A 38 2.08 4.42 -10.59
CA VAL A 38 2.00 3.81 -9.26
C VAL A 38 1.17 4.69 -8.32
N GLY A 39 1.39 6.00 -8.33
CA GLY A 39 0.65 6.98 -7.55
C GLY A 39 -0.86 6.87 -7.75
N ARG A 40 -1.33 6.79 -9.00
CA ARG A 40 -2.76 6.60 -9.30
C ARG A 40 -3.41 5.37 -8.65
N LEU A 41 -2.63 4.31 -8.39
CA LEU A 41 -3.12 3.08 -7.78
C LEU A 41 -3.02 3.09 -6.25
N VAL A 42 -2.05 3.82 -5.71
CA VAL A 42 -1.70 3.79 -4.28
C VAL A 42 -2.25 5.00 -3.53
N GLU A 43 -2.20 6.20 -4.13
CA GLU A 43 -2.61 7.46 -3.51
C GLU A 43 -4.04 7.43 -2.96
N PRO A 44 -5.07 6.93 -3.68
CA PRO A 44 -6.43 6.90 -3.13
C PRO A 44 -6.54 6.09 -1.84
N TYR A 45 -5.71 5.06 -1.67
CA TYR A 45 -5.68 4.23 -0.46
C TYR A 45 -4.86 4.91 0.64
N VAL A 46 -3.70 5.47 0.33
CA VAL A 46 -2.84 6.14 1.33
C VAL A 46 -3.46 7.46 1.83
N GLU A 47 -4.15 8.21 0.97
CA GLU A 47 -4.80 9.47 1.33
C GLU A 47 -5.86 9.28 2.43
N LEU A 48 -6.51 8.11 2.49
CA LEU A 48 -7.41 7.76 3.59
C LEU A 48 -6.70 7.84 4.95
N PHE A 49 -5.42 7.48 5.00
CA PHE A 49 -4.60 7.54 6.21
C PHE A 49 -4.00 8.92 6.42
N ASP A 50 -3.65 9.67 5.37
CA ASP A 50 -3.16 11.06 5.46
C ASP A 50 -4.15 11.99 6.16
N ARG A 51 -5.46 11.69 6.06
CA ARG A 51 -6.52 12.45 6.76
C ARG A 51 -6.48 12.30 8.28
N PHE A 52 -5.96 11.17 8.78
CA PHE A 52 -5.88 10.89 10.22
C PHE A 52 -4.48 11.07 10.78
N ILE A 53 -3.45 10.81 9.96
CA ILE A 53 -2.05 10.86 10.32
C ILE A 53 -1.41 11.99 9.53
N PRO A 54 -1.20 13.17 10.12
CA PRO A 54 -0.52 14.25 9.43
C PRO A 54 0.87 13.79 8.98
N PRO A 55 1.36 14.23 7.80
CA PRO A 55 2.64 13.81 7.27
C PRO A 55 3.77 14.23 8.22
N ILE A 56 4.49 13.25 8.78
CA ILE A 56 5.63 13.50 9.66
C ILE A 56 6.91 13.48 8.81
N GLY A 57 7.35 14.67 8.39
CA GLY A 57 8.53 14.84 7.55
C GLY A 57 8.30 14.50 6.07
N SER A 58 9.37 14.12 5.35
CA SER A 58 9.31 13.68 3.94
C SER A 58 8.91 12.21 3.77
N VAL A 59 8.63 11.53 4.88
CA VAL A 59 8.28 10.10 4.96
C VAL A 59 6.79 9.96 5.24
N SER A 60 6.08 9.24 4.38
CA SER A 60 4.67 8.91 4.63
C SER A 60 4.55 7.87 5.74
N LEU A 61 4.42 8.32 7.01
CA LEU A 61 3.96 7.45 8.11
C LEU A 61 2.60 6.80 7.75
N SER A 62 1.80 7.50 6.95
CA SER A 62 0.59 7.01 6.31
C SER A 62 0.80 5.77 5.45
N ALA A 63 1.89 5.65 4.68
CA ALA A 63 2.16 4.44 3.91
C ALA A 63 2.46 3.23 4.81
N PHE A 64 3.18 3.43 5.91
CA PHE A 64 3.41 2.37 6.89
C PHE A 64 2.10 1.94 7.55
N ALA A 65 1.24 2.89 7.91
CA ALA A 65 -0.10 2.59 8.42
C ALA A 65 -0.95 1.85 7.39
N ALA A 66 -0.91 2.27 6.12
CA ALA A 66 -1.59 1.65 5.01
C ALA A 66 -1.14 0.19 4.80
N LEU A 67 0.17 -0.08 4.87
CA LEU A 67 0.74 -1.43 4.82
C LEU A 67 0.31 -2.27 6.03
N ALA A 68 0.36 -1.70 7.24
CA ALA A 68 -0.05 -2.40 8.45
C ALA A 68 -1.53 -2.83 8.39
N VAL A 69 -2.42 -1.92 7.97
CA VAL A 69 -3.84 -2.22 7.79
C VAL A 69 -4.05 -3.25 6.67
N LEU A 70 -3.31 -3.15 5.57
CA LEU A 70 -3.41 -4.11 4.48
C LEU A 70 -3.01 -5.52 4.92
N HIS A 71 -1.94 -5.66 5.73
CA HIS A 71 -1.55 -6.93 6.32
C HIS A 71 -2.60 -7.48 7.30
N LEU A 72 -3.24 -6.62 8.10
CA LEU A 72 -4.33 -7.04 8.97
C LEU A 72 -5.53 -7.56 8.17
N VAL A 73 -5.94 -6.82 7.13
CA VAL A 73 -7.03 -7.22 6.22
C VAL A 73 -6.70 -8.53 5.53
N ARG A 74 -5.47 -8.68 5.03
CA ARG A 74 -4.97 -9.92 4.44
C ARG A 74 -5.14 -11.08 5.43
N ASN A 75 -4.53 -10.98 6.61
CA ASN A 75 -4.56 -12.04 7.62
C ASN A 75 -5.98 -12.39 8.05
N PHE A 76 -6.86 -11.40 8.21
CA PHE A 76 -8.26 -11.61 8.53
C PHE A 76 -8.99 -12.35 7.41
N LEU A 77 -8.81 -11.92 6.15
CA LEU A 77 -9.42 -12.56 4.99
C LEU A 77 -8.94 -14.02 4.83
N PHE A 78 -7.63 -14.27 4.95
CA PHE A 78 -7.11 -15.64 4.88
C PHE A 78 -7.66 -16.52 6.00
N ARG A 79 -7.79 -16.00 7.22
CA ARG A 79 -8.42 -16.71 8.34
C ARG A 79 -9.87 -17.04 8.04
N LEU A 80 -10.64 -16.14 7.43
CA LEU A 80 -12.04 -16.39 7.07
C LEU A 80 -12.18 -17.39 5.92
N LEU A 81 -11.27 -17.34 4.93
CA LEU A 81 -11.30 -18.23 3.76
C LEU A 81 -10.77 -19.64 4.06
N ILE A 82 -9.82 -19.77 4.98
CA ILE A 82 -9.22 -21.05 5.39
C ILE A 82 -9.96 -21.64 6.60
N GLY A 83 -10.54 -20.78 7.45
CA GLY A 83 -11.19 -21.13 8.71
C GLY A 83 -12.68 -20.79 8.70
N VAL A 84 -13.43 -21.65 8.00
CA VAL A 84 -14.46 -22.46 8.66
C VAL A 84 -13.76 -23.65 9.31
#